data_AF-A0A0V0XPG8-F1
#
_entry.id   AF-A0A0V0XPG8-F1
#
_cell.length_a   1.000
_cell.length_b   1.000
_cell.length_c   1.000
_cell.angle_alpha   90.00
_cell.angle_beta   90.00
_cell.angle_gamma   90.00
#
_symmetry.space_group_name_H-M   'P 1'
#
loop_
_entity.id
_entity.type
_entity.pdbx_description
1 polymer ?
#
loop_
_entity_poly.entity_id
_entity_poly.type
_entity_poly.pdbx_seq_one_letter_code
_entity_poly.pdbx_strand_id
1 'polypeptide(L)'
;MNTLYHNKGQKALLYETASVSHDGKLCETLPKHKGYKVFFDNYFAFLELFWRDGICSVATILSNKLRGCPVMPSNQLKRRGRGATDFCRTKDNKLCILK
;
A
#
# COMPACT_ATOMS: atom_id res chain seq x y z
N MET A 1 24.68 12.07 -3.91
CA MET A 1 24.49 13.54 -3.83
C MET A 1 23.17 13.74 -3.11
N ASN A 2 23.21 14.19 -1.85
CA ASN A 2 22.05 14.19 -0.95
C ASN A 2 21.22 15.46 -1.15
N THR A 3 19.92 15.34 -1.32
CA THR A 3 19.01 16.49 -1.25
C THR A 3 17.84 16.15 -0.34
N LEU A 4 17.94 16.63 0.90
CA LEU A 4 16.88 16.57 1.90
C LEU A 4 15.85 17.65 1.58
N TYR A 5 14.64 17.25 1.19
CA TYR A 5 13.54 18.18 0.96
C TYR A 5 12.59 18.19 2.16
N HIS A 6 12.88 19.03 3.16
CA HIS A 6 11.92 19.38 4.20
C HIS A 6 10.85 20.33 3.60
N ASN A 7 9.55 20.05 3.78
CA ASN A 7 8.51 21.07 3.61
C ASN A 7 7.44 20.87 4.69
N LYS A 8 7.06 21.98 5.34
CA LYS A 8 6.04 22.04 6.37
C LYS A 8 4.67 21.91 5.67
N GLY A 9 4.03 20.77 5.86
CA GLY A 9 2.72 20.47 5.29
C GLY A 9 2.81 19.32 4.29
N GLN A 10 2.52 18.11 4.77
CA GLN A 10 2.25 16.89 3.99
C GLN A 10 3.25 16.58 2.87
N LYS A 11 4.26 15.77 3.21
CA LYS A 11 5.11 15.08 2.22
C LYS A 11 5.13 13.58 2.50
N ALA A 12 4.61 12.81 1.56
CA ALA A 12 4.96 11.40 1.43
C ALA A 12 5.27 11.14 -0.04
N LEU A 13 6.54 11.32 -0.37
CA LEU A 13 7.18 10.80 -1.58
C LEU A 13 8.56 10.35 -1.13
N LEU A 14 8.63 9.10 -0.67
CA LEU A 14 9.88 8.43 -0.38
C LEU A 14 10.29 7.67 -1.65
N TYR A 15 11.02 8.32 -2.54
CA TYR A 15 11.88 7.60 -3.50
C TYR A 15 13.29 7.64 -2.94
N GLU A 16 13.48 6.95 -1.81
CA GLU A 16 14.78 6.40 -1.55
C GLU A 16 14.74 5.06 -2.26
N THR A 17 15.61 4.84 -3.23
CA THR A 17 15.90 3.51 -3.75
C THR A 17 16.45 2.74 -2.55
N ALA A 18 15.56 2.23 -1.71
CA ALA A 18 15.89 1.32 -0.65
C ALA A 18 16.63 0.21 -1.36
N SER A 19 17.92 0.09 -1.07
CA SER A 19 18.73 -1.06 -1.45
C SER A 19 17.84 -2.28 -1.22
N VAL A 20 17.38 -2.88 -2.31
CA VAL A 20 16.44 -3.99 -2.28
C VAL A 20 17.18 -5.12 -1.59
N SER A 21 17.01 -5.23 -0.27
CA SER A 21 17.45 -6.42 0.44
C SER A 21 16.50 -7.52 -0.01
N HIS A 22 17.07 -8.64 -0.48
CA HIS A 22 16.33 -9.82 -0.89
C HIS A 22 15.46 -10.41 0.24
N ASP A 23 15.55 -9.87 1.46
CA ASP A 23 14.96 -10.39 2.70
C ASP A 23 13.72 -9.62 3.20
N GLY A 24 13.13 -8.71 2.41
CA GLY A 24 11.84 -8.10 2.74
C GLY A 24 11.87 -7.01 3.82
N LYS A 25 13.03 -6.38 4.05
CA LYS A 25 13.24 -5.36 5.10
C LYS A 25 13.21 -3.91 4.58
N LEU A 26 12.27 -3.59 3.69
CA LEU A 26 12.23 -2.28 3.00
C LEU A 26 11.96 -1.08 3.92
N CYS A 27 11.35 -1.31 5.09
CA CYS A 27 10.94 -0.24 6.02
C CYS A 27 11.62 -0.34 7.39
N GLU A 28 12.65 -1.17 7.54
CA GLU A 28 13.30 -1.42 8.84
C GLU A 28 13.97 -0.16 9.42
N THR A 29 14.51 0.70 8.55
CA THR A 29 15.17 1.96 8.92
C THR A 29 14.21 3.12 9.12
N LEU A 30 12.93 2.97 8.75
CA LEU A 30 11.96 4.04 8.91
C LEU A 30 11.61 4.25 10.39
N PRO A 31 11.58 5.51 10.87
CA PRO A 31 11.22 5.75 12.26
C PRO A 31 9.78 5.29 12.55
N LYS A 32 9.65 4.39 13.51
CA LYS A 32 8.38 3.74 13.88
C LYS A 32 7.45 4.71 14.61
N HIS A 33 6.14 4.49 14.46
CA HIS A 33 5.09 5.26 15.16
C HIS A 33 5.12 6.78 14.94
N LYS A 34 5.72 7.24 13.84
CA LYS A 34 5.72 8.67 13.45
C LYS A 34 4.64 9.02 12.42
N GLY A 35 3.78 8.06 12.05
CA GLY A 35 2.71 8.27 11.09
C GLY A 35 3.17 8.34 9.63
N TYR A 36 4.32 7.73 9.31
CA TYR A 36 4.79 7.62 7.93
C TYR A 36 3.81 6.83 7.06
N LYS A 37 3.70 7.27 5.81
CA LYS A 37 2.96 6.59 4.75
C LYS A 37 3.93 6.14 3.67
N VAL A 38 3.90 4.86 3.33
CA VAL A 38 4.76 4.27 2.30
C VAL A 38 3.91 3.84 1.11
N PHE A 39 4.38 4.13 -0.09
CA PHE A 39 3.70 3.75 -1.32
C PHE A 39 4.55 2.69 -2.03
N PHE A 40 3.95 1.52 -2.30
CA PHE A 40 4.61 0.44 -3.01
C PHE A 40 4.00 0.24 -4.40
N ASP A 41 4.84 -0.15 -5.36
CA ASP A 41 4.37 -0.69 -6.63
C ASP A 41 3.87 -2.14 -6.46
N ASN A 42 3.17 -2.65 -7.47
CA ASN A 42 2.56 -3.97 -7.52
C ASN A 42 3.54 -5.14 -7.32
N TYR A 43 4.83 -4.92 -7.59
CA TYR A 43 5.89 -5.87 -7.37
C TYR A 43 6.00 -6.24 -5.89
N PHE A 44 6.00 -5.23 -5.01
CA PHE A 44 6.16 -5.37 -3.57
C PHE A 44 4.83 -5.48 -2.80
N ALA A 45 3.68 -5.35 -3.48
CA ALA A 45 2.37 -5.40 -2.84
C ALA A 45 1.97 -6.82 -2.40
N PHE A 46 2.03 -7.07 -1.08
CA PHE A 46 1.46 -8.24 -0.41
C PHE A 46 0.58 -7.80 0.76
N LEU A 47 -0.52 -8.52 1.03
CA LEU A 47 -1.52 -8.18 2.05
C LEU A 47 -0.95 -8.02 3.47
N GLU A 48 0.18 -8.65 3.76
CA GLU A 48 0.82 -8.67 5.08
C GLU A 48 1.65 -7.40 5.38
N LEU A 49 1.81 -6.49 4.39
CA LEU A 49 2.66 -5.29 4.48
C LEU A 49 1.91 -4.01 4.86
N PHE A 50 0.58 -4.07 5.04
CA PHE A 50 -0.22 -2.84 5.05
C PHE A 50 -0.19 -2.05 6.35
N TRP A 51 -0.03 -2.71 7.50
CA TRP A 51 0.09 -2.05 8.80
C TRP A 51 1.07 -2.78 9.71
N ARG A 52 2.27 -2.21 9.86
CA ARG A 52 3.29 -2.66 10.81
C ARG A 52 3.94 -1.44 11.48
N ASP A 53 4.20 -1.54 12.78
CA ASP A 53 5.01 -0.56 13.53
C ASP A 53 4.57 0.91 13.41
N GLY A 54 3.26 1.14 13.23
CA GLY A 54 2.69 2.49 13.04
C GLY A 54 3.02 3.12 11.69
N ILE A 55 3.49 2.33 10.73
CA ILE A 55 3.69 2.69 9.33
C ILE A 55 2.47 2.17 8.55
N CYS A 56 1.85 3.09 7.82
CA CYS A 56 0.71 2.77 6.96
C CYS A 56 1.23 2.64 5.53
N SER A 57 0.81 1.63 4.78
CA SER A 57 1.18 1.53 3.37
C SER A 57 -0.01 1.54 2.41
N VAL A 58 0.27 1.91 1.17
CA VAL A 58 -0.68 1.92 0.05
C VAL A 58 0.02 1.32 -1.14
N ALA A 59 -0.65 0.43 -1.86
CA ALA A 59 -0.07 -0.20 -3.04
C ALA A 59 -1.15 -0.62 -4.03
N THR A 60 -0.79 -0.70 -5.30
CA THR A 60 -1.60 -1.40 -6.30
C THR A 60 -1.33 -2.89 -6.17
N ILE A 61 -2.37 -3.71 -5.95
CA ILE A 61 -2.21 -5.17 -5.83
C ILE A 61 -2.74 -5.87 -7.07
N LEU A 62 -2.01 -6.88 -7.56
CA LEU A 62 -2.49 -7.71 -8.66
C LEU A 62 -3.64 -8.60 -8.19
N SER A 63 -4.63 -8.84 -9.07
CA SER A 63 -5.83 -9.60 -8.71
C SER A 63 -5.53 -11.03 -8.23
N ASN A 64 -4.50 -11.68 -8.77
CA ASN A 64 -4.06 -13.00 -8.33
C ASN A 64 -3.41 -13.01 -6.93
N LYS A 65 -2.96 -11.85 -6.41
CA LYS A 65 -2.39 -11.70 -5.07
C LYS A 65 -3.43 -11.38 -3.99
N LEU A 66 -4.71 -11.23 -4.33
CA LEU A 66 -5.79 -10.89 -3.38
C LEU A 66 -6.16 -12.02 -2.41
N ARG A 67 -5.61 -13.25 -2.57
CA ARG A 67 -5.79 -14.41 -1.66
C ARG A 67 -7.24 -14.62 -1.16
N GLY A 68 -8.23 -14.48 -2.04
CA GLY A 68 -9.64 -14.70 -1.69
C GLY A 68 -10.32 -13.52 -0.98
N CYS A 69 -9.74 -12.32 -1.01
CA CYS A 69 -10.42 -11.11 -0.55
C CYS A 69 -11.79 -10.98 -1.22
N PRO A 70 -12.89 -10.78 -0.46
CA PRO A 70 -14.26 -10.78 -0.97
C PRO A 70 -14.61 -9.44 -1.63
N VAL A 71 -13.79 -9.01 -2.59
CA VAL A 71 -14.11 -7.89 -3.49
C VAL A 71 -14.74 -8.41 -4.77
N MET A 72 -15.56 -7.57 -5.38
CA MET A 72 -16.31 -7.89 -6.58
C MET A 72 -15.39 -8.38 -7.71
N PRO A 73 -15.75 -9.48 -8.38
CA PRO A 73 -15.05 -9.93 -9.58
C PRO A 73 -15.06 -8.86 -10.69
N SER A 74 -13.97 -8.75 -11.44
CA SER A 74 -13.80 -7.69 -12.45
C SER A 74 -14.87 -7.73 -13.56
N ASN A 75 -15.42 -8.91 -13.89
CA ASN A 75 -16.50 -9.06 -14.85
C ASN A 75 -17.82 -8.44 -14.35
N GLN A 76 -18.13 -8.55 -13.06
CA GLN A 76 -19.30 -7.93 -12.46
C GLN A 76 -19.15 -6.40 -12.38
N LEU A 77 -17.97 -5.90 -12.03
CA LEU A 77 -17.69 -4.45 -12.04
C LEU A 77 -17.84 -3.87 -13.44
N LYS A 78 -17.30 -4.54 -14.48
CA LYS A 78 -17.47 -4.11 -15.87
C LYS A 78 -18.94 -4.00 -16.28
N ARG A 79 -19.80 -4.92 -15.81
CA ARG A 79 -21.25 -4.87 -16.08
C ARG A 79 -21.95 -3.71 -15.40
N ARG A 80 -21.40 -3.16 -14.31
CA ARG A 80 -21.95 -1.97 -13.62
C ARG A 80 -21.60 -0.66 -14.32
N GLY A 81 -20.69 -0.68 -15.30
CA GLY A 81 -20.31 0.49 -16.07
C GLY A 81 -19.01 1.15 -15.59
N ARG A 82 -18.56 2.15 -16.35
CA ARG A 82 -17.32 2.89 -16.07
C ARG A 82 -17.44 3.66 -14.77
N GLY A 83 -16.41 3.58 -13.93
CA GLY A 83 -16.38 4.25 -12.63
C GLY A 83 -17.06 3.47 -11.50
N ALA A 84 -17.63 2.30 -11.78
CA ALA A 84 -18.10 1.40 -10.72
C ALA A 84 -16.92 0.89 -9.90
N THR A 85 -17.05 0.94 -8.58
CA THR A 85 -16.05 0.47 -7.62
C THR A 85 -16.67 -0.47 -6.60
N ASP A 86 -15.84 -1.28 -5.97
CA ASP A 86 -16.16 -2.08 -4.79
C ASP A 86 -15.02 -2.00 -3.77
N PHE A 87 -15.33 -2.22 -2.50
CA PHE A 87 -14.29 -2.25 -1.47
C PHE A 87 -14.58 -3.29 -0.39
N CYS A 88 -13.51 -3.82 0.18
CA CYS A 88 -13.56 -4.68 1.35
C CYS A 88 -12.64 -4.11 2.42
N ARG A 89 -13.09 -4.14 3.69
CA ARG A 89 -12.34 -3.63 4.83
C ARG A 89 -12.33 -4.64 5.96
N THR A 90 -11.20 -4.76 6.66
CA THR A 90 -11.15 -5.55 7.91
C THR A 90 -11.95 -4.87 9.02
N LYS A 91 -12.43 -5.64 9.99
CA LYS A 91 -13.24 -5.11 11.12
C LYS A 91 -12.48 -4.08 11.95
N ASP A 92 -11.15 -4.22 12.05
CA ASP A 92 -10.28 -3.31 12.79
C ASP A 92 -9.81 -2.09 11.98
N ASN A 93 -10.32 -1.94 10.75
CA ASN A 93 -10.02 -0.84 9.82
C ASN A 93 -8.54 -0.70 9.44
N LYS A 94 -7.71 -1.72 9.73
CA LYS A 94 -6.29 -1.76 9.35
C LYS A 94 -6.06 -2.30 7.95
N LEU A 95 -7.08 -2.61 7.17
CA LEU A 95 -6.86 -2.94 5.76
C LEU A 95 -8.12 -2.58 5.00
N CYS A 96 -7.93 -1.84 3.91
CA CYS A 96 -8.98 -1.53 2.95
C CYS A 96 -8.44 -1.83 1.56
N ILE A 97 -9.21 -2.61 0.79
CA ILE A 97 -8.95 -2.85 -0.61
C ILE A 97 -10.06 -2.16 -1.39
N LEU A 98 -9.67 -1.29 -2.30
CA LEU A 98 -10.54 -0.64 -3.26
C LEU A 98 -10.29 -1.25 -4.65
N LYS A 99 -11.35 -1.56 -5.37
CA LYS A 99 -11.30 -2.14 -6.71
C LYS A 99 -12.25 -1.43 -7.66
#